data_AF-T1B297-F1
#
_entry.id   AF-T1B297-F1
#
_cell.length_a   1.000
_cell.length_b   1.000
_cell.length_c   1.000
_cell.angle_alpha   90.00
_cell.angle_beta   90.00
_cell.angle_gamma   90.00
#
_symmetry.space_group_name_H-M   'P 1'
#
loop_
_entity.id
_entity.type
_entity.pdbx_description
1 polymer ?
#
loop_
_entity_poly.entity_id
_entity_poly.type
_entity_poly.pdbx_seq_one_letter_code
_entity_poly.pdbx_strand_id
1 'polypeptide(L)'
;ITRSIADQARTIRIPVHMIETINKLNRISRQMLQQYGREPTPDELAKAMEMPEDKIRKVMKIAKEPISMETPIGDDEDSHLGDFIEDGSILSPIDSATDTGMVETVQQVLSSLTPREAKVLRMRFGIDMNTDHTLEEVGKQFDVTRERIRQIEAKALRKLRHPSRSEQLRSFSTPSKRASRHHEHAAHDARHARASCFAPAATLRSGGIGPVAQWLEQGARRDFAQHGCAPASARAGRRGPERVRPFFAPLHCAAQHRAYSSMVRAEDS
;
A
#
# COMPACT_ATOMS: atom_id res chain seq x y z
N ILE A 1 -33.55 29.46 -3.97
CA ILE A 1 -32.97 29.41 -5.33
C ILE A 1 -31.46 29.15 -5.28
N THR A 2 -30.64 30.04 -4.69
CA THR A 2 -29.17 29.89 -4.65
C THR A 2 -28.68 28.58 -4.03
N ARG A 3 -29.29 28.12 -2.93
CA ARG A 3 -28.98 26.83 -2.30
C ARG A 3 -29.29 25.64 -3.20
N SER A 4 -30.47 25.63 -3.83
CA SER A 4 -30.89 24.57 -4.75
C SER A 4 -29.96 24.45 -5.96
N ILE A 5 -29.49 25.58 -6.50
CA ILE A 5 -28.50 25.59 -7.59
C ILE A 5 -27.18 24.97 -7.09
N ALA A 6 -26.70 25.37 -5.91
CA ALA A 6 -25.46 24.82 -5.35
C ALA A 6 -25.54 23.30 -5.12
N ASP A 7 -26.69 22.78 -4.68
CA ASP A 7 -26.85 21.37 -4.37
C ASP A 7 -27.12 20.48 -5.60
N GLN A 8 -27.73 21.01 -6.67
CA GLN A 8 -28.25 20.20 -7.80
C GLN A 8 -27.64 20.51 -9.17
N ALA A 9 -26.93 21.62 -9.36
CA ALA A 9 -26.48 22.03 -10.70
C ALA A 9 -25.32 21.19 -11.28
N ARG A 10 -24.66 20.37 -10.46
CA ARG A 10 -23.49 19.57 -10.87
C ARG A 10 -23.81 18.08 -10.92
N THR A 11 -23.25 17.39 -11.90
CA THR A 11 -23.33 15.92 -12.04
C THR A 11 -22.78 15.22 -10.80
N ILE A 12 -21.68 15.72 -10.24
CA ILE A 12 -21.10 15.25 -8.98
C ILE A 12 -21.41 16.30 -7.93
N ARG A 13 -22.18 15.91 -6.90
CA ARG A 13 -22.59 16.81 -5.82
C ARG A 13 -21.38 17.25 -4.99
N ILE A 14 -21.28 18.56 -4.75
CA ILE A 14 -20.21 19.16 -3.93
C ILE A 14 -20.86 19.88 -2.73
N PRO A 15 -20.33 19.74 -1.50
CA PRO A 15 -20.83 20.49 -0.35
C PRO A 15 -20.78 22.02 -0.53
N VAL A 16 -21.76 22.75 0.02
CA VAL A 16 -21.90 24.21 -0.16
C VAL A 16 -20.65 25.00 0.23
N HIS A 17 -20.00 24.66 1.36
CA HIS A 17 -18.77 25.35 1.81
C HIS A 17 -17.59 25.20 0.83
N MET A 18 -17.54 24.10 0.08
CA MET A 18 -16.55 23.91 -0.98
C MET A 18 -16.86 24.79 -2.20
N ILE A 19 -18.14 24.97 -2.55
CA ILE A 19 -18.58 25.87 -3.63
C ILE A 19 -18.26 27.33 -3.27
N GLU A 20 -18.46 27.73 -2.01
CA GLU A 20 -18.06 29.05 -1.52
C GLU A 20 -16.55 29.27 -1.67
N THR A 21 -15.75 28.25 -1.36
CA THR A 21 -14.29 28.29 -1.48
C THR A 21 -13.84 28.41 -2.94
N ILE A 22 -14.47 27.66 -3.85
CA ILE A 22 -14.24 27.76 -5.31
C ILE A 22 -14.60 29.16 -5.83
N ASN A 23 -15.71 29.72 -5.37
CA ASN A 23 -16.13 31.08 -5.76
C ASN A 23 -15.17 32.16 -5.25
N LYS A 24 -14.64 32.01 -4.02
CA LYS A 24 -13.60 32.91 -3.48
C LYS A 24 -12.31 32.81 -4.33
N LEU A 25 -11.87 31.60 -4.64
CA LEU A 25 -10.70 31.35 -5.49
C LEU A 25 -10.86 32.01 -6.87
N ASN A 26 -12.01 31.82 -7.53
CA ASN A 26 -12.28 32.42 -8.83
C ASN A 26 -12.38 33.96 -8.81
N ARG A 27 -12.68 34.57 -7.65
CA ARG A 27 -12.65 36.04 -7.50
C ARG A 27 -11.21 36.56 -7.40
N ILE A 28 -10.41 35.95 -6.54
CA ILE A 28 -9.00 36.31 -6.35
C ILE A 28 -8.21 36.08 -7.64
N SER A 29 -8.44 34.95 -8.32
CA SER A 29 -7.78 34.65 -9.59
C SER A 29 -8.06 35.71 -10.66
N ARG A 30 -9.32 36.19 -10.78
CA ARG A 30 -9.67 37.29 -11.69
C ARG A 30 -9.03 38.63 -11.30
N GLN A 31 -8.96 38.92 -10.00
CA GLN A 31 -8.28 40.14 -9.52
C GLN A 31 -6.78 40.11 -9.83
N MET A 32 -6.12 38.98 -9.60
CA MET A 32 -4.70 38.80 -9.92
C MET A 32 -4.44 38.85 -11.43
N LEU A 33 -5.33 38.28 -12.25
CA LEU A 33 -5.23 38.36 -13.71
C LEU A 33 -5.26 39.82 -14.18
N GLN A 34 -6.12 40.65 -13.59
CA GLN A 34 -6.18 42.08 -13.93
C GLN A 34 -4.93 42.86 -13.46
N GLN A 35 -4.37 42.52 -12.30
CA GLN A 35 -3.20 43.20 -11.74
C GLN A 35 -1.89 42.82 -12.44
N TYR A 36 -1.68 41.53 -12.70
CA TYR A 36 -0.43 40.99 -13.22
C TYR A 36 -0.44 40.74 -14.73
N GLY A 37 -1.61 40.80 -15.37
CA GLY A 37 -1.77 40.52 -16.81
C GLY A 37 -1.53 39.06 -17.20
N ARG A 38 -1.41 38.15 -16.23
CA ARG A 38 -1.20 36.71 -16.43
C ARG A 38 -2.03 35.90 -15.44
N GLU A 39 -2.26 34.62 -15.75
CA GLU A 39 -2.88 33.70 -14.79
C GLU A 39 -1.97 33.49 -13.56
N PRO A 40 -2.54 33.49 -12.35
CA PRO A 40 -1.78 33.30 -11.12
C PRO A 40 -1.37 31.84 -10.93
N THR A 41 -0.19 31.64 -10.36
CA THR A 41 0.29 30.29 -10.00
C THR A 41 -0.43 29.78 -8.75
N PRO A 42 -0.52 28.44 -8.54
CA PRO A 42 -1.16 27.89 -7.34
C PRO A 42 -0.50 28.35 -6.03
N ASP A 43 0.81 28.64 -6.02
CA ASP A 43 1.54 29.20 -4.87
C ASP A 43 1.13 30.65 -4.56
N GLU A 44 0.92 31.48 -5.59
CA GLU A 44 0.43 32.87 -5.43
C GLU A 44 -1.01 32.89 -4.89
N LEU A 45 -1.86 31.99 -5.38
CA LEU A 45 -3.22 31.81 -4.87
C LEU A 45 -3.23 31.32 -3.42
N ALA A 46 -2.28 30.46 -3.04
CA ALA A 46 -2.12 29.94 -1.68
C ALA A 46 -1.84 31.06 -0.68
N LYS A 47 -0.92 31.97 -1.05
CA LYS A 47 -0.58 33.15 -0.24
C LYS A 47 -1.76 34.09 -0.09
N ALA A 48 -2.52 34.35 -1.15
CA ALA A 48 -3.66 35.26 -1.09
C ALA A 48 -4.89 34.68 -0.36
N MET A 49 -5.05 33.35 -0.35
CA MET A 49 -6.14 32.67 0.35
C MET A 49 -5.78 32.21 1.76
N GLU A 50 -4.54 32.39 2.21
CA GLU A 50 -4.02 31.93 3.50
C GLU A 50 -4.23 30.41 3.71
N MET A 51 -4.10 29.64 2.64
CA MET A 51 -4.31 28.20 2.62
C MET A 51 -3.08 27.47 2.08
N PRO A 52 -2.82 26.22 2.49
CA PRO A 52 -1.73 25.44 1.91
C PRO A 52 -1.99 25.14 0.42
N GLU A 53 -0.92 25.16 -0.38
CA GLU A 53 -0.97 24.95 -1.84
C GLU A 53 -1.66 23.63 -2.22
N ASP A 54 -1.40 22.55 -1.46
CA ASP A 54 -2.01 21.23 -1.69
C ASP A 54 -3.54 21.27 -1.69
N LYS A 55 -4.13 22.10 -0.81
CA LYS A 55 -5.59 22.25 -0.76
C LYS A 55 -6.10 22.98 -1.99
N ILE A 56 -5.37 23.98 -2.49
CA ILE A 56 -5.74 24.71 -3.70
C ILE A 56 -5.69 23.81 -4.92
N ARG A 57 -4.63 23.00 -5.09
CA ARG A 57 -4.54 22.03 -6.19
C ARG A 57 -5.72 21.05 -6.18
N LYS A 58 -6.13 20.58 -5.00
CA LYS A 58 -7.31 19.71 -4.83
C LYS A 58 -8.61 20.44 -5.18
N VAL A 59 -8.80 21.66 -4.70
CA VAL A 59 -9.99 22.48 -5.00
C VAL A 59 -10.09 22.78 -6.49
N MET A 60 -8.99 23.13 -7.15
CA MET A 60 -8.93 23.32 -8.60
C MET A 60 -9.29 22.05 -9.36
N LYS A 61 -8.87 20.87 -8.89
CA LYS A 61 -9.22 19.59 -9.50
C LYS A 61 -10.72 19.27 -9.36
N ILE A 62 -11.31 19.56 -8.18
CA ILE A 62 -12.74 19.36 -7.91
C ILE A 62 -13.62 20.37 -8.66
N ALA A 63 -13.10 21.58 -8.90
CA ALA A 63 -13.84 22.63 -9.59
C ALA A 63 -14.17 22.26 -11.05
N LYS A 64 -13.35 21.41 -11.69
CA LYS A 64 -13.56 20.94 -13.07
C LYS A 64 -14.83 20.10 -13.17
N GLU A 65 -15.62 20.38 -14.19
CA GLU A 65 -16.83 19.61 -14.50
C GLU A 65 -16.47 18.41 -15.39
N PRO A 66 -17.19 17.28 -15.26
CA PRO A 66 -16.96 16.13 -16.12
C PRO A 66 -17.22 16.52 -17.57
N ILE A 67 -16.40 15.98 -18.46
CA ILE A 67 -16.49 16.22 -19.91
C ILE A 67 -17.46 15.18 -20.49
N SER A 68 -18.23 15.56 -21.51
CA SER A 68 -19.09 14.62 -22.23
C SER A 68 -18.24 13.57 -22.96
N MET A 69 -18.67 12.30 -22.92
CA MET A 69 -18.04 11.23 -23.71
C MET A 69 -18.30 11.39 -25.22
N GLU A 70 -19.34 12.14 -25.59
CA GLU A 70 -19.70 12.47 -26.98
C GLU A 70 -18.95 13.71 -27.49
N THR A 71 -17.96 14.21 -26.75
CA THR A 71 -17.14 15.32 -27.26
C THR A 71 -16.34 14.81 -28.47
N PRO A 72 -16.54 15.38 -29.69
CA PRO A 72 -15.78 14.96 -30.86
C PRO A 72 -14.31 15.29 -30.66
N ILE A 73 -13.43 14.38 -31.10
CA ILE A 73 -11.99 14.53 -30.98
C ILE A 73 -11.34 14.42 -32.36
N GLY A 74 -10.58 15.45 -32.73
CA GLY A 74 -9.98 15.53 -34.07
C GLY A 74 -10.93 16.13 -35.12
N ASP A 75 -10.54 15.98 -36.40
CA ASP A 75 -11.30 16.46 -37.58
C ASP A 75 -12.20 15.36 -38.18
N ASP A 76 -12.12 14.13 -37.68
CA ASP A 76 -12.93 13.00 -38.14
C ASP A 76 -14.30 13.01 -37.44
N GLU A 77 -15.39 13.10 -38.20
CA GLU A 77 -16.76 13.27 -37.67
C GLU A 77 -17.27 12.11 -36.80
N ASP A 78 -16.64 10.94 -36.87
CA ASP A 78 -17.08 9.73 -36.14
C ASP A 78 -16.27 9.45 -34.86
N SER A 79 -15.19 10.19 -34.59
CA SER A 79 -14.32 9.91 -33.42
C SER A 79 -14.77 10.70 -32.19
N HIS A 80 -15.24 9.99 -31.16
CA HIS A 80 -15.68 10.58 -29.90
C HIS A 80 -14.68 10.27 -28.78
N LEU A 81 -14.63 11.11 -27.74
CA LEU A 81 -13.77 10.88 -26.57
C LEU A 81 -14.01 9.50 -25.92
N GLY A 82 -15.27 9.04 -25.92
CA GLY A 82 -15.66 7.75 -25.35
C GLY A 82 -14.97 6.55 -25.99
N ASP A 83 -14.65 6.63 -27.28
CA ASP A 83 -14.05 5.51 -28.04
C ASP A 83 -12.60 5.23 -27.62
N PHE A 84 -11.95 6.19 -26.95
CA PHE A 84 -10.57 6.07 -26.46
C PHE A 84 -10.47 5.59 -25.01
N ILE A 85 -11.61 5.38 -24.33
CA ILE A 85 -11.61 4.92 -22.94
C ILE A 85 -11.57 3.40 -22.92
N GLU A 86 -10.38 2.85 -22.68
CA GLU A 86 -10.20 1.41 -22.49
C GLU A 86 -10.89 0.93 -21.21
N ASP A 87 -11.55 -0.23 -21.28
CA ASP A 87 -12.12 -0.88 -20.10
C ASP A 87 -11.03 -1.66 -19.34
N GLY A 88 -10.58 -1.09 -18.22
CA GLY A 88 -9.62 -1.75 -17.32
C GLY A 88 -10.21 -2.81 -16.40
N SER A 89 -11.52 -3.04 -16.42
CA SER A 89 -12.18 -4.06 -15.60
C SER A 89 -12.20 -5.44 -16.26
N ILE A 90 -12.09 -5.49 -17.59
CA ILE A 90 -12.08 -6.73 -18.36
C ILE A 90 -10.67 -7.32 -18.37
N LEU A 91 -10.57 -8.57 -17.91
CA LEU A 91 -9.34 -9.35 -18.04
C LEU A 91 -9.09 -9.68 -19.51
N SER A 92 -7.85 -9.59 -19.96
CA SER A 92 -7.47 -10.01 -21.30
C SER A 92 -7.84 -11.49 -21.52
N PRO A 93 -8.32 -11.88 -22.71
CA PRO A 93 -8.62 -13.28 -23.01
C PRO A 93 -7.40 -14.20 -22.82
N ILE A 94 -6.19 -13.66 -23.01
CA ILE A 94 -4.93 -14.38 -22.74
C ILE A 94 -4.80 -14.63 -21.23
N ASP A 95 -5.02 -13.60 -20.41
CA ASP A 95 -4.89 -13.71 -18.95
C ASP A 95 -5.94 -14.68 -18.39
N SER A 96 -7.19 -14.58 -18.87
CA SER A 96 -8.27 -15.51 -18.51
C SER A 96 -7.96 -16.97 -18.90
N ALA A 97 -7.39 -17.20 -20.08
CA ALA A 97 -6.94 -18.53 -20.50
C ALA A 97 -5.79 -19.05 -19.61
N THR A 98 -4.85 -18.19 -19.22
CA THR A 98 -3.76 -18.57 -18.31
C THR A 98 -4.25 -18.88 -16.90
N ASP A 99 -5.23 -18.14 -16.37
CA ASP A 99 -5.83 -18.40 -15.07
C ASP A 99 -6.59 -19.73 -15.06
N THR A 100 -7.37 -20.00 -16.11
CA THR A 100 -8.07 -21.27 -16.27
C THR A 100 -7.07 -22.43 -16.36
N GLY A 101 -6.02 -22.30 -17.18
CA GLY A 101 -4.97 -23.30 -17.30
C GLY A 101 -4.17 -23.51 -16.01
N MET A 102 -3.98 -22.46 -15.20
CA MET A 102 -3.36 -22.57 -13.88
C MET A 102 -4.24 -23.38 -12.93
N VAL A 103 -5.56 -23.12 -12.89
CA VAL A 103 -6.51 -23.88 -12.06
C VAL A 103 -6.50 -25.36 -12.44
N GLU A 104 -6.59 -25.69 -13.73
CA GLU A 104 -6.55 -27.07 -14.23
C GLU A 104 -5.25 -27.78 -13.84
N THR A 105 -4.11 -27.10 -14.02
CA THR A 105 -2.79 -27.64 -13.66
C THR A 105 -2.70 -27.90 -12.16
N VAL A 106 -3.18 -26.97 -11.33
CA VAL A 106 -3.23 -27.15 -9.87
C VAL A 106 -4.10 -28.34 -9.50
N GLN A 107 -5.28 -28.51 -10.11
CA GLN A 107 -6.15 -29.67 -9.88
C GLN A 107 -5.48 -30.99 -10.29
N GLN A 108 -4.78 -31.03 -11.42
CA GLN A 108 -4.02 -32.20 -11.88
C GLN A 108 -2.86 -32.55 -10.95
N VAL A 109 -2.13 -31.55 -10.45
CA VAL A 109 -1.04 -31.77 -9.50
C VAL A 109 -1.59 -32.25 -8.15
N LEU A 110 -2.72 -31.71 -7.69
CA LEU A 110 -3.39 -32.16 -6.46
C LEU A 110 -3.95 -33.59 -6.57
N SER A 111 -4.42 -34.01 -7.75
CA SER A 111 -4.90 -35.40 -7.95
C SER A 111 -3.77 -36.45 -7.90
N SER A 112 -2.51 -36.05 -8.12
CA SER A 112 -1.32 -36.91 -7.98
C SER A 112 -0.89 -37.19 -6.52
N LEU A 113 -1.50 -36.48 -5.56
CA LEU A 113 -1.28 -36.69 -4.13
C LEU A 113 -2.23 -37.76 -3.59
N THR A 114 -2.00 -38.21 -2.36
CA THR A 114 -2.98 -39.08 -1.71
C THR A 114 -4.30 -38.31 -1.50
N PRO A 115 -5.47 -38.95 -1.60
CA PRO A 115 -6.76 -38.27 -1.53
C PRO A 115 -6.94 -37.50 -0.21
N ARG A 116 -6.33 -37.99 0.87
CA ARG A 116 -6.31 -37.31 2.18
C ARG A 116 -5.45 -36.04 2.17
N GLU A 117 -4.27 -36.07 1.55
CA GLU A 117 -3.40 -34.89 1.41
C GLU A 117 -4.04 -33.83 0.49
N ALA A 118 -4.62 -34.26 -0.64
CA ALA A 118 -5.29 -33.38 -1.58
C ALA A 118 -6.48 -32.65 -0.93
N LYS A 119 -7.33 -33.39 -0.18
CA LYS A 119 -8.49 -32.81 0.51
C LYS A 119 -8.09 -31.82 1.61
N VAL A 120 -7.03 -32.10 2.38
CA VAL A 120 -6.48 -31.15 3.37
C VAL A 120 -6.01 -29.86 2.70
N LEU A 121 -5.30 -29.94 1.57
CA LEU A 121 -4.84 -28.75 0.84
C LEU A 121 -6.00 -27.97 0.21
N ARG A 122 -6.97 -28.64 -0.42
CA ARG A 122 -8.15 -27.98 -0.99
C ARG A 122 -8.93 -27.21 0.06
N MET A 123 -9.14 -27.83 1.22
CA MET A 123 -9.81 -27.19 2.33
C MET A 123 -9.05 -26.01 2.94
N ARG A 124 -7.72 -26.12 3.01
CA ARG A 124 -6.90 -25.09 3.62
C ARG A 124 -6.80 -23.84 2.76
N PHE A 125 -6.72 -24.01 1.44
CA PHE A 125 -6.54 -22.92 0.48
C PHE A 125 -7.83 -22.50 -0.23
N GLY A 126 -8.97 -23.12 0.09
CA GLY A 126 -10.26 -22.82 -0.55
C GLY A 126 -10.30 -23.21 -2.03
N ILE A 127 -9.53 -24.21 -2.45
CA ILE A 127 -9.55 -24.68 -3.84
C ILE A 127 -10.80 -25.55 -4.03
N ASP A 128 -11.61 -25.23 -5.04
CA ASP A 128 -12.94 -25.81 -5.30
C ASP A 128 -14.02 -25.46 -4.25
N MET A 129 -13.75 -24.51 -3.34
CA MET A 129 -14.68 -24.09 -2.29
C MET A 129 -14.71 -22.56 -2.13
N ASN A 130 -15.77 -22.07 -1.51
CA ASN A 130 -16.02 -20.64 -1.34
C ASN A 130 -15.27 -20.00 -0.16
N THR A 131 -14.80 -20.79 0.81
CA THR A 131 -14.09 -20.30 2.00
C THR A 131 -12.86 -21.15 2.34
N ASP A 132 -11.85 -20.52 2.93
CA ASP A 132 -10.71 -21.19 3.53
C ASP A 132 -11.07 -21.72 4.93
N HIS A 133 -10.62 -22.94 5.24
CA HIS A 133 -10.84 -23.54 6.56
C HIS A 133 -9.61 -23.40 7.46
N THR A 134 -9.87 -23.15 8.74
CA THR A 134 -8.83 -23.18 9.77
C THR A 134 -8.31 -24.60 10.00
N LEU A 135 -7.08 -24.76 10.49
CA LEU A 135 -6.51 -26.08 10.80
C LEU A 135 -7.35 -26.86 11.83
N GLU A 136 -8.11 -26.15 12.66
CA GLU A 136 -9.02 -26.73 13.65
C GLU A 136 -10.30 -27.26 13.00
N GLU A 137 -10.89 -26.51 12.07
CA GLU A 137 -12.04 -26.96 11.28
C GLU A 137 -11.69 -28.16 10.39
N VAL A 138 -10.53 -28.13 9.73
CA VAL A 138 -10.03 -29.28 8.96
C VAL A 138 -9.82 -30.47 9.91
N GLY A 139 -9.24 -30.26 11.09
CA GLY A 139 -9.05 -31.32 12.10
C GLY A 139 -10.36 -31.97 12.52
N LYS A 140 -11.43 -31.19 12.72
CA LYS A 140 -12.78 -31.69 13.06
C LYS A 140 -13.36 -32.58 11.96
N GLN A 141 -13.18 -32.25 10.69
CA GLN A 141 -13.71 -33.07 9.59
C GLN A 141 -12.98 -34.39 9.36
N PHE A 142 -11.73 -34.49 9.83
CA PHE A 142 -10.90 -35.69 9.69
C PHE A 142 -10.73 -36.47 11.01
N ASP A 143 -11.42 -36.05 12.09
CA ASP A 143 -11.32 -36.59 13.46
C ASP A 143 -9.87 -36.68 13.96
N VAL A 144 -9.10 -35.63 13.67
CA VAL A 144 -7.65 -35.60 13.90
C VAL A 144 -7.24 -34.30 14.57
N THR A 145 -6.20 -34.36 15.41
CA THR A 145 -5.66 -33.18 16.07
C THR A 145 -5.12 -32.17 15.06
N ARG A 146 -5.22 -30.88 15.42
CA ARG A 146 -4.70 -29.76 14.63
C ARG A 146 -3.26 -29.97 14.17
N GLU A 147 -2.39 -30.42 15.07
CA GLU A 147 -0.97 -30.62 14.78
C GLU A 147 -0.75 -31.72 13.74
N ARG A 148 -1.59 -32.75 13.74
CA ARG A 148 -1.50 -33.81 12.75
C ARG A 148 -1.93 -33.33 11.35
N ILE A 149 -2.90 -32.42 11.23
CA ILE A 149 -3.24 -31.77 9.96
C ILE A 149 -2.07 -30.93 9.45
N ARG A 150 -1.41 -30.16 10.32
CA ARG A 150 -0.20 -29.39 9.98
C ARG A 150 0.93 -30.28 9.45
N GLN A 151 1.15 -31.46 10.05
CA GLN A 151 2.12 -32.43 9.55
C GLN A 151 1.78 -32.94 8.16
N ILE A 152 0.50 -33.24 7.90
CA ILE A 152 0.02 -33.69 6.58
C ILE A 152 0.24 -32.59 5.54
N GLU A 153 -0.07 -31.33 5.88
CA GLU A 153 0.19 -30.16 5.01
C GLU A 153 1.69 -30.03 4.68
N ALA A 154 2.56 -30.03 5.69
CA ALA A 154 4.01 -29.93 5.48
C ALA A 154 4.54 -31.08 4.61
N LYS A 155 4.02 -32.29 4.80
CA LYS A 155 4.37 -33.46 3.98
C LYS A 155 3.90 -33.31 2.54
N ALA A 156 2.68 -32.81 2.32
CA ALA A 156 2.14 -32.58 0.99
C ALA A 156 2.92 -31.48 0.25
N LEU A 157 3.21 -30.36 0.91
CA LEU A 157 4.04 -29.28 0.35
C LEU A 157 5.46 -29.76 0.02
N ARG A 158 6.03 -30.66 0.83
CA ARG A 158 7.33 -31.27 0.53
C ARG A 158 7.28 -32.12 -0.74
N LYS A 159 6.20 -32.87 -0.97
CA LYS A 159 5.99 -33.66 -2.20
C LYS A 159 5.81 -32.77 -3.43
N LEU A 160 5.09 -31.66 -3.30
CA LEU A 160 4.87 -30.70 -4.38
C LEU A 160 6.15 -29.94 -4.77
N ARG A 161 7.10 -29.81 -3.84
CA ARG A 161 8.39 -29.14 -4.09
C ARG A 161 9.36 -29.96 -4.94
N HIS A 162 9.10 -31.25 -5.15
CA HIS A 162 9.97 -32.12 -5.94
C HIS A 162 9.96 -31.67 -7.42
N PRO A 163 11.10 -31.60 -8.12
CA PRO A 163 11.23 -31.04 -9.48
C PRO A 163 10.19 -31.60 -10.46
N SER A 164 10.01 -32.93 -10.49
CA SER A 164 9.04 -33.63 -11.35
C SER A 164 7.58 -33.13 -11.26
N ARG A 165 7.17 -32.54 -10.14
CA ARG A 165 5.81 -31.96 -9.97
C ARG A 165 5.83 -30.44 -10.00
N SER A 166 6.90 -29.83 -9.49
CA SER A 166 7.05 -28.38 -9.46
C SER A 166 7.28 -27.78 -10.84
N GLU A 167 7.80 -28.54 -11.81
CA GLU A 167 8.08 -28.05 -13.17
C GLU A 167 6.84 -27.51 -13.88
N GLN A 168 5.71 -28.21 -13.77
CA GLN A 168 4.41 -27.77 -14.32
C GLN A 168 3.87 -26.50 -13.63
N LEU A 169 4.19 -26.29 -12.35
CA LEU A 169 3.75 -25.12 -11.59
C LEU A 169 4.73 -23.93 -11.72
N ARG A 170 5.99 -24.20 -12.10
CA ARG A 170 7.03 -23.17 -12.25
C ARG A 170 6.82 -22.30 -13.48
N SER A 171 6.23 -22.82 -14.56
CA SER A 171 5.87 -22.04 -15.74
C SER A 171 4.91 -20.88 -15.43
N PHE A 172 4.02 -21.07 -14.44
CA PHE A 172 3.10 -20.04 -13.95
C PHE A 172 3.72 -19.11 -12.89
N SER A 173 4.89 -19.47 -12.34
CA SER A 173 5.54 -18.71 -11.26
C SER A 173 6.41 -17.56 -11.75
N THR A 174 6.71 -17.44 -13.05
CA THR A 174 7.40 -16.26 -13.56
C THR A 174 6.38 -15.15 -13.77
N PRO A 175 6.34 -14.10 -12.92
CA PRO A 175 5.60 -12.91 -13.28
C PRO A 175 6.26 -12.37 -14.54
N SER A 176 5.59 -12.57 -15.68
CA SER A 176 5.89 -11.80 -16.88
C SER A 176 5.81 -10.34 -16.45
N LYS A 177 6.95 -9.62 -16.50
CA LYS A 177 7.11 -8.22 -16.07
C LYS A 177 6.24 -7.22 -16.85
N ARG A 178 5.15 -7.65 -17.48
CA ARG A 178 4.21 -6.84 -18.25
C ARG A 178 3.12 -6.19 -17.39
N ALA A 179 2.76 -6.78 -16.25
CA ALA A 179 1.71 -6.24 -15.38
C ALA A 179 2.09 -4.94 -14.63
N SER A 180 3.38 -4.58 -14.56
CA SER A 180 3.83 -3.38 -13.83
C SER A 180 3.78 -2.09 -14.64
N ARG A 181 3.39 -2.10 -15.92
CA ARG A 181 3.33 -0.86 -16.74
C ARG A 181 1.98 -0.15 -16.70
N HIS A 182 0.89 -0.82 -16.33
CA HIS A 182 -0.45 -0.21 -16.35
C HIS A 182 -0.86 0.48 -15.04
N HIS A 183 0.02 0.56 -14.03
CA HIS A 183 -0.26 1.26 -12.76
C HIS A 183 0.77 2.36 -12.40
N GLU A 184 1.72 2.68 -13.30
CA GLU A 184 2.71 3.74 -13.01
C GLU A 184 2.26 5.17 -13.40
N HIS A 185 1.02 5.37 -13.85
CA HIS A 185 0.51 6.72 -14.13
C HIS A 185 -0.18 7.42 -12.95
N ALA A 186 -0.26 6.81 -11.76
CA ALA A 186 -0.84 7.45 -10.57
C ALA A 186 0.17 7.93 -9.50
N ALA A 187 1.49 7.83 -9.74
CA ALA A 187 2.50 8.14 -8.72
C ALA A 187 3.62 9.08 -9.21
N HIS A 188 3.32 10.03 -10.11
CA HIS A 188 4.28 11.07 -10.53
C HIS A 188 4.14 12.40 -9.74
N ASP A 189 3.67 12.37 -8.49
CA ASP A 189 3.56 13.60 -7.67
C ASP A 189 4.04 13.42 -6.22
N ALA A 190 5.10 12.63 -6.03
CA ALA A 190 5.75 12.44 -4.71
C ALA A 190 7.28 12.42 -4.77
N ARG A 191 7.89 13.22 -5.66
CA ARG A 191 9.35 13.40 -5.72
C ARG A 191 9.78 14.86 -5.68
N HIS A 192 9.27 15.60 -4.69
CA HIS A 192 9.91 16.83 -4.19
C HIS A 192 9.75 16.93 -2.67
N ALA A 193 10.43 16.05 -1.93
CA ALA A 193 10.59 16.23 -0.48
C ALA A 193 11.82 15.50 0.07
N ARG A 194 12.96 15.54 -0.63
CA ARG A 194 14.28 15.22 -0.01
C ARG A 194 15.40 15.96 -0.73
N ALA A 195 15.62 17.22 -0.36
CA ALA A 195 16.90 17.90 -0.55
C ALA A 195 16.92 19.24 0.23
N SER A 196 17.27 19.21 1.52
CA SER A 196 18.00 20.32 2.18
C SER A 196 18.31 19.99 3.66
N CYS A 197 19.33 19.17 3.89
CA CYS A 197 20.14 19.28 5.11
C CYS A 197 21.61 19.28 4.68
N PHE A 198 22.02 20.41 4.11
CA PHE A 198 23.42 20.76 3.95
C PHE A 198 23.72 21.78 5.05
N ALA A 199 24.35 21.34 6.14
CA ALA A 199 24.89 22.23 7.16
C ALA A 199 26.31 22.64 6.72
N PRO A 200 26.66 23.94 6.67
CA PRO A 200 28.02 24.35 6.40
C PRO A 200 28.87 24.27 7.67
N ALA A 201 30.08 23.73 7.52
CA ALA A 201 31.14 23.80 8.50
C ALA A 201 31.67 25.24 8.62
N ALA A 202 31.68 25.80 9.84
CA ALA A 202 32.37 27.04 10.16
C ALA A 202 33.33 26.80 11.34
N THR A 203 34.59 27.11 11.07
CA THR A 203 35.77 27.04 11.96
C THR A 203 36.00 28.34 12.73
N LEU A 204 36.66 28.21 13.90
CA LEU A 204 37.37 29.23 14.72
C LEU A 204 36.47 30.10 15.62
N ARG A 205 36.78 30.44 16.89
CA ARG A 205 37.99 30.32 17.74
C ARG A 205 37.61 30.64 19.20
N SER A 206 38.40 30.11 20.14
CA SER A 206 38.79 30.66 21.45
C SER A 206 37.75 31.01 22.55
N GLY A 207 38.07 30.55 23.78
CA GLY A 207 37.79 31.30 25.00
C GLY A 207 36.96 30.53 26.03
N GLY A 208 37.61 29.97 27.05
CA GLY A 208 36.94 29.31 28.17
C GLY A 208 36.34 30.27 29.19
N ILE A 209 35.49 29.72 30.06
CA ILE A 209 35.52 29.78 31.54
C ILE A 209 34.15 29.30 32.06
N GLY A 210 34.16 28.33 32.99
CA GLY A 210 33.22 28.29 34.12
C GLY A 210 32.10 27.24 34.10
N PRO A 211 31.69 26.71 35.27
CA PRO A 211 31.23 25.34 35.41
C PRO A 211 29.70 25.26 35.55
N VAL A 212 29.03 24.77 34.50
CA VAL A 212 27.59 24.39 34.53
C VAL A 212 27.41 22.91 34.16
N ALA A 213 28.51 22.15 34.15
CA ALA A 213 28.54 20.71 33.91
C ALA A 213 28.43 19.88 35.22
N GLN A 214 27.74 20.41 36.23
CA GLN A 214 27.49 19.72 37.52
C GLN A 214 26.00 19.64 37.89
N TRP A 215 25.10 19.98 36.95
CA TRP A 215 23.64 19.97 37.16
C TRP A 215 22.87 18.95 36.32
N LEU A 216 23.58 18.10 35.55
CA LEU A 216 22.99 17.04 34.72
C LEU A 216 23.49 15.63 35.14
N GLU A 217 23.80 15.45 36.42
CA GLU A 217 24.18 14.15 37.00
C GLU A 217 23.41 13.79 38.29
N GLN A 218 22.40 14.56 38.68
CA GLN A 218 21.57 14.28 39.88
C GLN A 218 20.04 14.26 39.61
N GLY A 219 19.61 14.25 38.34
CA GLY A 219 18.19 14.24 37.97
C GLY A 219 17.61 12.91 37.44
N ALA A 220 18.42 11.88 37.24
CA ALA A 220 17.99 10.63 36.58
C ALA A 220 18.03 9.40 37.51
N ARG A 221 17.52 9.56 38.74
CA ARG A 221 17.21 8.45 39.64
C ARG A 221 15.88 8.70 40.35
N ARG A 222 14.78 8.46 39.62
CA ARG A 222 13.51 7.95 40.15
C ARG A 222 12.67 7.52 38.95
N ASP A 223 12.03 6.37 39.11
CA ASP A 223 11.04 5.78 38.22
C ASP A 223 11.57 4.97 37.02
N PHE A 224 12.36 3.94 37.31
CA PHE A 224 12.39 2.71 36.50
C PHE A 224 12.53 1.50 37.44
N ALA A 225 11.50 1.27 38.25
CA ALA A 225 11.32 0.09 39.07
C ALA A 225 9.87 -0.38 38.96
N GLN A 226 9.53 -0.91 37.78
CA GLN A 226 8.43 -1.85 37.56
C GLN A 226 8.62 -2.43 36.15
N HIS A 227 8.56 -3.77 36.04
CA HIS A 227 8.91 -4.62 34.88
C HIS A 227 10.39 -5.00 34.79
N GLY A 228 10.74 -6.03 35.55
CA GLY A 228 12.07 -6.62 35.60
C GLY A 228 12.50 -7.26 34.27
N CYS A 229 13.72 -6.93 33.87
CA CYS A 229 14.59 -7.71 33.01
C CYS A 229 16.04 -7.30 33.32
N ALA A 230 16.81 -8.21 33.92
CA ALA A 230 18.23 -8.02 34.18
C ALA A 230 19.07 -8.52 32.97
N PRO A 231 20.08 -7.79 32.50
CA PRO A 231 21.04 -8.33 31.56
C PRO A 231 22.15 -9.10 32.29
N ALA A 232 22.36 -10.35 31.87
CA ALA A 232 23.43 -11.23 32.34
C ALA A 232 24.80 -10.68 31.95
N SER A 233 25.73 -10.73 32.90
CA SER A 233 27.10 -10.24 32.82
C SER A 233 27.99 -11.11 31.93
N ALA A 234 28.88 -10.43 31.19
CA ALA A 234 29.95 -11.01 30.42
C ALA A 234 31.02 -11.64 31.34
N ARG A 235 31.41 -12.90 31.06
CA ARG A 235 32.66 -13.50 31.55
C ARG A 235 33.52 -13.93 30.37
N ALA A 236 34.73 -13.38 30.33
CA ALA A 236 35.80 -13.73 29.42
C ALA A 236 36.45 -15.07 29.82
N GLY A 237 36.76 -15.92 28.83
CA GLY A 237 37.53 -17.16 29.01
C GLY A 237 37.99 -17.72 27.66
N ARG A 238 39.31 -17.82 27.48
CA ARG A 238 40.03 -18.16 26.24
C ARG A 238 39.87 -19.63 25.82
N ARG A 239 39.76 -19.91 24.50
CA ARG A 239 40.60 -20.85 23.69
C ARG A 239 39.98 -21.20 22.32
N GLY A 240 40.74 -20.94 21.25
CA GLY A 240 40.91 -21.78 20.04
C GLY A 240 39.80 -21.81 18.96
N PRO A 241 40.15 -21.93 17.65
CA PRO A 241 39.30 -21.44 16.56
C PRO A 241 38.68 -22.56 15.72
N GLU A 242 37.37 -22.54 15.50
CA GLU A 242 36.75 -23.21 14.36
C GLU A 242 35.49 -22.48 13.90
N ARG A 243 35.37 -22.34 12.58
CA ARG A 243 34.46 -21.44 11.87
C ARG A 243 32.99 -21.80 12.14
N VAL A 244 32.25 -20.88 12.76
CA VAL A 244 30.78 -20.89 12.76
C VAL A 244 30.30 -19.59 12.13
N ARG A 245 29.62 -19.69 10.99
CA ARG A 245 28.78 -18.60 10.44
C ARG A 245 27.38 -18.73 11.03
N PRO A 246 26.84 -17.72 11.73
CA PRO A 246 25.42 -17.66 12.00
C PRO A 246 24.74 -16.76 10.95
N PHE A 247 23.91 -17.35 10.10
CA PHE A 247 22.84 -16.65 9.40
C PHE A 247 21.56 -17.26 9.95
N PHE A 248 20.78 -16.50 10.72
CA PHE A 248 19.32 -16.50 10.75
C PHE A 248 18.85 -15.63 11.94
N ALA A 249 18.45 -14.40 11.62
CA ALA A 249 17.51 -13.62 12.40
C ALA A 249 16.10 -13.78 11.76
N PRO A 250 15.02 -13.54 12.51
CA PRO A 250 13.73 -14.19 12.32
C PRO A 250 12.76 -13.37 11.46
N LEU A 251 12.12 -14.01 10.48
CA LEU A 251 10.93 -13.47 9.82
C LEU A 251 9.68 -13.94 10.57
N HIS A 252 9.34 -13.20 11.62
CA HIS A 252 8.04 -13.28 12.29
C HIS A 252 7.48 -11.85 12.37
N CYS A 253 7.09 -11.25 11.23
CA CYS A 253 6.22 -10.08 11.21
C CYS A 253 5.74 -9.77 9.77
N ALA A 254 4.67 -10.44 9.33
CA ALA A 254 3.90 -10.02 8.15
C ALA A 254 2.41 -10.41 8.27
N ALA A 255 1.89 -10.43 9.51
CA ALA A 255 0.50 -10.77 9.81
C ALA A 255 -0.19 -9.73 10.70
N GLN A 256 0.22 -8.46 10.61
CA GLN A 256 -0.41 -7.35 11.34
C GLN A 256 -0.75 -6.14 10.46
N HIS A 257 -0.72 -6.27 9.13
CA HIS A 257 -1.12 -5.19 8.21
C HIS A 257 -2.45 -5.41 7.48
N ARG A 258 -3.20 -6.48 7.79
CA ARG A 258 -4.54 -6.72 7.22
C ARG A 258 -5.71 -6.54 8.20
N ALA A 259 -5.45 -6.32 9.48
CA ALA A 259 -6.51 -6.09 10.48
C ALA A 259 -6.90 -4.62 10.68
N TYR A 260 -6.12 -3.66 10.15
CA TYR A 260 -6.42 -2.23 10.29
C TYR A 260 -7.26 -1.66 9.13
N SER A 261 -7.38 -2.39 8.01
CA SER A 261 -8.16 -1.93 6.84
C SER A 261 -9.61 -2.40 6.82
N SER A 262 -10.00 -3.31 7.72
CA SER A 262 -11.38 -3.80 7.86
C SER A 262 -12.17 -3.11 8.98
N MET A 263 -11.54 -2.24 9.78
CA MET A 263 -12.20 -1.52 10.88
C MET A 263 -12.65 -0.09 10.51
N VAL A 264 -12.25 0.45 9.34
CA VAL A 264 -12.62 1.80 8.87
C VAL A 264 -13.75 1.77 7.81
N ARG A 265 -14.52 0.67 7.75
CA ARG A 265 -15.63 0.52 6.79
C ARG A 265 -16.96 0.12 7.43
N ALA A 266 -17.08 0.25 8.75
CA ALA A 266 -18.31 -0.07 9.50
C ALA A 266 -18.83 1.10 10.37
N GLU A 267 -18.29 2.31 10.22
CA GLU A 267 -18.85 3.53 10.80
C GLU A 267 -19.12 4.53 9.67
N ASP A 268 -20.15 4.23 8.87
CA ASP A 268 -20.89 5.18 8.03
C ASP A 268 -22.08 4.42 7.43
N SER A 269 -23.04 4.08 8.30
CA SER A 269 -24.42 3.70 7.98
C SER A 269 -25.29 4.00 9.20
#